data_AF-D2DXU5-F1
#
_entry.id   AF-D2DXU5-F1
#
_cell.length_a   1.000
_cell.length_b   1.000
_cell.length_c   1.000
_cell.angle_alpha   90.00
_cell.angle_beta   90.00
_cell.angle_gamma   90.00
#
_symmetry.space_group_name_H-M   'P 1'
#
loop_
_entity.id
_entity.type
_entity.pdbx_description
1 polymer ?
#
loop_
_entity_poly.entity_id
_entity_poly.type
_entity_poly.pdbx_seq_one_letter_code
_entity_poly.pdbx_strand_id
1 'polypeptide(L)'
;MQAPHFLSRGLDLSAFHLGTLNVSVAPMRYEVVAPVLTFRAVKWHPVEPAEDFSFFEVRLVAHAVHPVAGLIYYPHPETKPEHFQEADVLELLLPWTEGLAYGSQISIQVPPDQMVFRQ
;
A
#
# COMPACT_ATOMS: atom_id res chain seq x y z
N MET A 1 16.68 1.56 2.23
CA MET A 1 15.35 2.15 2.53
C MET A 1 14.77 2.69 1.23
N GLN A 2 13.48 2.46 0.94
CA GLN A 2 12.88 2.80 -0.35
C GLN A 2 12.48 4.28 -0.49
N ALA A 3 12.04 4.93 0.59
CA ALA A 3 11.50 6.30 0.55
C ALA A 3 12.37 7.33 -0.19
N PRO A 4 13.72 7.38 -0.02
CA PRO A 4 14.56 8.31 -0.79
C PRO A 4 14.52 8.09 -2.31
N HIS A 5 14.31 6.85 -2.75
CA HIS A 5 14.19 6.50 -4.17
C HIS A 5 12.84 6.93 -4.75
N PHE A 6 11.78 6.96 -3.94
CA PHE A 6 10.47 7.46 -4.37
C PHE A 6 10.45 8.99 -4.40
N LEU A 7 11.08 9.64 -3.41
CA LEU A 7 11.21 11.10 -3.36
C LEU A 7 11.94 11.65 -4.59
N SER A 8 13.04 11.02 -5.00
CA SER A 8 13.78 11.43 -6.21
C SER A 8 12.99 11.24 -7.51
N ARG A 9 11.89 10.48 -7.47
CA ARG A 9 10.98 10.24 -8.59
C ARG A 9 9.64 10.97 -8.46
N GLY A 10 9.49 11.86 -7.47
CA GLY A 10 8.35 12.75 -7.34
C GLY A 10 7.25 12.31 -6.36
N LEU A 11 7.47 11.25 -5.57
CA LEU A 11 6.57 10.86 -4.48
C LEU A 11 7.22 11.16 -3.13
N ASP A 12 6.74 12.21 -2.45
CA ASP A 12 7.16 12.52 -1.08
C ASP A 12 6.32 11.73 -0.06
N LEU A 13 6.98 10.88 0.71
CA LEU A 13 6.36 10.07 1.77
C LEU A 13 6.61 10.64 3.18
N SER A 14 7.17 11.85 3.31
CA SER A 14 7.54 12.45 4.61
C SER A 14 6.37 12.64 5.59
N ALA A 15 5.15 12.78 5.06
CA ALA A 15 3.92 12.90 5.86
C ALA A 15 3.41 11.56 6.40
N PHE A 16 3.95 10.44 5.92
CA PHE A 16 3.52 9.09 6.31
C PHE A 16 4.38 8.55 7.46
N HIS A 17 3.80 7.65 8.25
CA HIS A 17 4.58 6.88 9.20
C HIS A 17 5.57 5.97 8.46
N LEU A 18 6.76 5.74 9.04
CA LEU A 18 7.79 4.91 8.44
C LEU A 18 7.49 3.41 8.65
N GLY A 19 6.46 2.93 7.97
CA GLY A 19 5.99 1.56 8.00
C GLY A 19 4.66 1.42 7.25
N THR A 20 4.24 0.19 7.04
CA THR A 20 2.95 -0.14 6.42
C THR A 20 2.00 -0.70 7.47
N LEU A 21 0.72 -0.34 7.35
CA LEU A 21 -0.36 -1.03 8.04
C LEU A 21 -0.83 -2.18 7.15
N ASN A 22 -0.62 -3.41 7.59
CA ASN A 22 -1.07 -4.61 6.87
C ASN A 22 -2.55 -4.88 7.17
N VAL A 23 -3.37 -4.87 6.12
CA VAL A 23 -4.82 -5.03 6.19
C VAL A 23 -5.22 -6.27 5.42
N SER A 24 -5.71 -7.30 6.13
CA SER A 24 -6.39 -8.42 5.46
C SER A 24 -7.77 -7.96 5.02
N VAL A 25 -8.10 -8.25 3.77
CA VAL A 25 -9.44 -8.06 3.20
C VAL A 25 -10.24 -9.35 3.15
N ALA A 26 -9.74 -10.44 3.75
CA ALA A 26 -10.45 -11.72 3.81
C ALA A 26 -11.88 -11.57 4.35
N PRO A 27 -12.85 -12.32 3.80
CA PRO A 27 -12.70 -13.31 2.74
C PRO A 27 -12.69 -12.72 1.32
N MET A 28 -12.71 -11.40 1.17
CA MET A 28 -12.65 -10.76 -0.14
C MET A 28 -11.28 -10.92 -0.78
N ARG A 29 -11.26 -10.83 -2.10
CA ARG A 29 -10.08 -10.67 -2.94
C ARG A 29 -10.12 -9.30 -3.60
N TYR A 30 -8.96 -8.78 -3.95
CA TYR A 30 -8.86 -7.55 -4.73
C TYR A 30 -8.32 -7.82 -6.14
N GLU A 31 -8.70 -6.98 -7.08
CA GLU A 31 -8.18 -6.93 -8.44
C GLU A 31 -7.65 -5.52 -8.69
N VAL A 32 -6.38 -5.44 -9.12
CA VAL A 32 -5.75 -4.18 -9.53
C VAL A 32 -6.31 -3.77 -10.89
N VAL A 33 -6.80 -2.53 -10.99
CA VAL A 33 -7.32 -1.96 -12.23
C VAL A 33 -6.30 -0.98 -12.84
N ALA A 34 -6.07 0.15 -12.17
CA ALA A 34 -5.11 1.15 -12.61
C ALA A 34 -4.48 1.89 -11.42
N PRO A 35 -3.14 1.92 -11.29
CA PRO A 35 -2.49 2.70 -10.24
C PRO A 35 -2.52 4.19 -10.56
N VAL A 36 -2.50 5.04 -9.52
CA VAL A 36 -2.30 6.49 -9.72
C VAL A 36 -0.84 6.81 -10.06
N LEU A 37 0.07 5.95 -9.65
CA LEU A 37 1.50 6.11 -9.88
C LEU A 37 2.19 4.74 -9.92
N THR A 38 3.07 4.56 -10.90
CA THR A 38 3.95 3.39 -10.97
C THR A 38 5.39 3.83 -11.18
N PHE A 39 6.28 3.32 -10.32
CA PHE A 39 7.71 3.37 -10.57
C PHE A 39 8.19 2.02 -11.06
N ARG A 40 8.91 2.02 -12.19
CA ARG A 40 9.48 0.82 -12.79
C ARG A 40 10.98 0.72 -12.50
N ALA A 41 11.48 -0.50 -12.34
CA ALA A 41 12.90 -0.83 -12.17
C ALA A 41 13.62 0.02 -11.11
N VAL A 42 13.00 0.16 -9.94
CA VAL A 42 13.58 0.91 -8.83
C VAL A 42 14.61 0.02 -8.11
N LYS A 43 15.90 0.30 -8.36
CA LYS A 43 17.02 -0.27 -7.59
C LYS A 43 17.17 0.47 -6.25
N TRP A 44 16.58 -0.07 -5.18
CA TRP A 44 16.56 0.55 -3.85
C TRP A 44 17.44 -0.17 -2.81
N HIS A 45 17.85 -1.41 -3.09
CA HIS A 45 18.81 -2.16 -2.28
C HIS A 45 20.05 -2.49 -3.12
N PRO A 46 21.27 -2.46 -2.56
CA PRO A 46 22.48 -2.80 -3.31
C PRO A 46 22.43 -4.22 -3.90
N VAL A 47 21.80 -5.17 -3.20
CA VAL A 47 21.79 -6.58 -3.60
C VAL A 47 20.49 -6.99 -4.29
N GLU A 48 19.32 -6.58 -3.80
CA GLU A 48 18.03 -7.04 -4.36
C GLU A 48 17.87 -6.63 -5.82
N PRO A 49 17.15 -7.42 -6.65
CA PRO A 49 16.78 -6.99 -7.98
C PRO A 49 16.06 -5.63 -7.96
N ALA A 50 16.07 -4.95 -9.11
CA ALA A 50 15.23 -3.77 -9.27
C ALA A 50 13.76 -4.18 -9.29
N GLU A 51 12.92 -3.41 -8.61
CA GLU A 51 11.53 -3.76 -8.37
C GLU A 51 10.58 -2.70 -8.91
N ASP A 52 9.37 -3.12 -9.23
CA ASP A 52 8.29 -2.23 -9.63
C ASP A 52 7.38 -1.94 -8.43
N PHE A 53 6.91 -0.70 -8.33
CA PHE A 53 6.04 -0.23 -7.25
C PHE A 53 4.87 0.53 -7.82
N SER A 54 3.66 0.11 -7.48
CA SER A 54 2.44 0.85 -7.76
C SER A 54 1.84 1.43 -6.49
N PHE A 55 1.16 2.56 -6.64
CA PHE A 55 0.44 3.24 -5.58
C PHE A 55 -1.00 3.47 -6.00
N PHE A 56 -1.92 3.32 -5.05
CA PHE A 56 -3.35 3.55 -5.22
C PHE A 56 -3.85 4.42 -4.08
N GLU A 57 -4.81 5.30 -4.34
CA GLU A 57 -5.44 6.10 -3.30
C GLU A 57 -6.30 5.22 -2.40
N VAL A 58 -6.23 5.48 -1.11
CA VAL A 58 -7.10 4.83 -0.13
C VAL A 58 -7.53 5.81 0.93
N ARG A 59 -8.74 5.62 1.44
CA ARG A 59 -9.22 6.26 2.66
C ARG A 59 -9.54 5.22 3.70
N LEU A 60 -8.87 5.28 4.84
CA LEU A 60 -9.21 4.49 6.02
C LEU A 60 -10.40 5.13 6.74
N VAL A 61 -11.40 4.33 7.07
CA VAL A 61 -12.57 4.71 7.85
C VAL A 61 -12.72 3.73 9.01
N ALA A 62 -12.64 4.22 10.24
CA ALA A 62 -12.81 3.42 11.45
C ALA A 62 -13.66 4.18 12.48
N HIS A 63 -14.37 3.45 13.34
CA HIS A 63 -15.36 4.05 14.25
C HIS A 63 -14.75 5.04 15.27
N ALA A 64 -13.45 4.93 15.58
CA ALA A 64 -12.74 5.77 16.54
C ALA A 64 -11.69 6.69 15.91
N VAL A 65 -11.61 6.73 14.58
CA VAL A 65 -10.55 7.45 13.86
C VAL A 65 -11.20 8.33 12.79
N HIS A 66 -10.81 9.60 12.73
CA HIS A 66 -11.21 10.46 11.62
C HIS A 66 -10.77 9.85 10.28
N PRO A 67 -11.55 9.96 9.20
CA PRO A 67 -11.16 9.38 7.93
C PRO A 67 -9.77 9.86 7.47
N VAL A 68 -8.84 8.92 7.31
CA VAL A 68 -7.44 9.22 6.97
C VAL A 68 -7.20 8.88 5.51
N ALA A 69 -6.68 9.85 4.75
CA ALA A 69 -6.21 9.60 3.39
C ALA A 69 -4.81 8.97 3.43
N GLY A 70 -4.55 8.04 2.54
CA GLY A 70 -3.21 7.53 2.30
C GLY A 70 -3.09 6.76 1.00
N LEU A 71 -2.12 5.86 0.95
CA LEU A 71 -1.81 5.09 -0.25
C LEU A 71 -1.77 3.60 0.06
N ILE A 72 -2.32 2.78 -0.84
CA ILE A 72 -1.93 1.37 -0.91
C ILE A 72 -0.55 1.33 -1.58
N TYR A 73 0.41 0.74 -0.89
CA TYR A 73 1.74 0.45 -1.40
C TYR A 73 1.75 -0.97 -1.97
N TYR A 74 2.02 -1.09 -3.26
CA TYR A 74 1.99 -2.37 -3.97
C TYR A 74 3.33 -2.65 -4.65
N PRO A 75 4.21 -3.44 -4.01
CA PRO A 75 5.35 -4.01 -4.70
C PRO A 75 4.89 -5.13 -5.65
N HIS A 76 5.31 -5.09 -6.92
CA HIS A 76 4.90 -6.09 -7.91
C HIS A 76 5.57 -7.45 -7.62
N PRO A 77 4.81 -8.52 -7.31
CA PRO A 77 5.35 -9.83 -6.96
C PRO A 77 6.21 -10.45 -8.06
N GLU A 78 5.91 -10.14 -9.34
CA GLU A 78 6.66 -10.65 -10.50
C GLU A 78 8.12 -10.19 -10.50
N THR A 79 8.40 -9.08 -9.83
CA THR A 79 9.77 -8.54 -9.65
C THR A 79 10.44 -9.00 -8.36
N LYS A 80 9.74 -9.82 -7.54
CA LYS A 80 10.13 -10.29 -6.21
C LYS A 80 9.99 -11.81 -6.06
N PRO A 81 10.88 -12.61 -6.66
CA PRO A 81 10.74 -14.07 -6.65
C PRO A 81 10.83 -14.70 -5.24
N GLU A 82 11.40 -14.01 -4.25
CA GLU A 82 11.64 -14.55 -2.90
C GLU A 82 10.65 -14.06 -1.83
N HIS A 83 9.77 -13.09 -2.14
CA HIS A 83 8.85 -12.51 -1.17
C HIS A 83 7.39 -12.69 -1.62
N PHE A 84 6.72 -13.67 -1.03
CA PHE A 84 5.30 -13.92 -1.26
C PHE A 84 4.47 -13.20 -0.19
N GLN A 85 3.70 -12.20 -0.60
CA GLN A 85 2.66 -11.62 0.23
C GLN A 85 1.36 -12.38 0.00
N GLU A 86 0.60 -12.64 1.07
CA GLU A 86 -0.72 -13.26 0.95
C GLU A 86 -1.64 -12.40 0.06
N ALA A 87 -2.36 -13.06 -0.86
CA ALA A 87 -3.14 -12.38 -1.91
C ALA A 87 -4.33 -11.57 -1.38
N ASP A 88 -4.64 -11.67 -0.09
CA ASP A 88 -5.71 -10.96 0.61
C ASP A 88 -5.18 -9.86 1.54
N VAL A 89 -3.86 -9.61 1.58
CA VAL A 89 -3.29 -8.55 2.42
C VAL A 89 -2.89 -7.35 1.56
N LEU A 90 -3.37 -6.18 1.96
CA LEU A 90 -2.94 -4.88 1.43
C LEU A 90 -2.00 -4.18 2.41
N GLU A 91 -0.96 -3.53 1.90
CA GLU A 91 -0.09 -2.67 2.70
C GLU A 91 -0.52 -1.20 2.54
N LEU A 92 -0.93 -0.55 3.63
CA LEU A 92 -1.32 0.86 3.60
C LEU A 92 -0.22 1.74 4.18
N LEU A 93 0.18 2.76 3.41
CA LEU A 93 0.93 3.91 3.91
C LEU A 93 -0.08 4.93 4.44
N LEU A 94 -0.01 5.21 5.74
CA LEU A 94 -0.83 6.22 6.42
C LEU A 94 0.07 7.15 7.24
N PRO A 95 -0.33 8.41 7.49
CA PRO A 95 0.17 9.17 8.63
C PRO A 95 0.01 8.38 9.93
N TRP A 96 0.73 8.78 10.98
CA TRP A 96 0.51 8.19 12.31
C TRP A 96 -0.97 8.28 12.69
N THR A 97 -1.57 7.14 12.98
CA THR A 97 -3.00 7.00 13.22
C THR A 97 -3.20 6.34 14.58
N GLU A 98 -3.62 7.12 15.57
CA GLU A 98 -3.91 6.62 16.91
C GLU A 98 -5.17 5.75 16.93
N GLY A 99 -5.24 4.82 17.89
CA GLY A 99 -6.43 3.99 18.10
C GLY A 99 -6.55 2.77 17.19
N LEU A 100 -5.55 2.48 16.36
CA LEU A 100 -5.45 1.22 15.62
C LEU A 100 -4.61 0.19 16.40
N ALA A 101 -5.09 -1.04 16.42
CA ALA A 101 -4.39 -2.18 17.01
C ALA A 101 -4.57 -3.41 16.12
N TYR A 102 -3.77 -4.44 16.35
CA TYR A 102 -3.98 -5.74 15.70
C TYR A 102 -5.39 -6.28 16.02
N GLY A 103 -6.08 -6.74 14.98
CA GLY A 103 -7.47 -7.22 15.08
C GLY A 103 -8.53 -6.12 15.05
N SER A 104 -8.17 -4.84 14.95
CA SER A 104 -9.13 -3.77 14.73
C SER A 104 -9.90 -3.98 13.43
N GLN A 105 -11.22 -3.89 13.50
CA GLN A 105 -12.06 -3.84 12.31
C GLN A 105 -12.04 -2.42 11.74
N ILE A 106 -11.66 -2.34 10.47
CA ILE A 106 -11.62 -1.09 9.72
C ILE A 106 -12.37 -1.26 8.40
N SER A 107 -12.74 -0.14 7.79
CA SER A 107 -13.19 -0.09 6.42
C SER A 107 -12.20 0.74 5.60
N ILE A 108 -11.99 0.34 4.35
CA ILE A 108 -11.21 1.12 3.39
C ILE A 108 -12.09 1.48 2.21
N GLN A 109 -11.83 2.65 1.64
CA GLN A 109 -12.45 3.11 0.41
C GLN A 109 -11.35 3.33 -0.61
N VAL A 110 -11.49 2.70 -1.77
CA VAL A 110 -10.56 2.81 -2.90
C VAL A 110 -11.39 3.17 -4.13
N PRO A 111 -10.92 4.10 -4.99
CA PRO A 111 -11.59 4.39 -6.24
C PRO A 111 -11.71 3.11 -7.11
N PRO A 112 -12.90 2.79 -7.66
CA PRO A 112 -13.14 1.53 -8.37
C PRO A 112 -12.44 1.46 -9.73
N ASP A 113 -12.02 2.60 -10.29
CA ASP A 113 -11.14 2.68 -11.44
C ASP A 113 -9.68 2.31 -11.10
N GLN A 114 -9.34 2.24 -9.81
CA GLN A 114 -8.02 1.88 -9.33
C GLN A 114 -7.90 0.45 -8.82
N MET A 115 -8.86 0.01 -7.99
CA MET A 115 -8.89 -1.34 -7.43
C MET A 115 -10.34 -1.74 -7.10
N VAL A 116 -10.69 -2.99 -7.34
CA VAL A 116 -12.01 -3.53 -7.01
C VAL A 116 -11.90 -4.70 -6.04
N PHE A 117 -12.88 -4.83 -5.14
CA PHE A 117 -12.97 -5.91 -4.16
C PHE A 117 -14.12 -6.85 -4.54
N ARG A 118 -13.88 -8.16 -4.47
CA ARG A 118 -14.87 -9.21 -4.80
C ARG A 118 -14.85 -10.30 -3.74
N GLN A 119 -16.01 -10.92 -3.49
CA GLN A 119 -16.12 -12.12 -2.66
C GLN A 119 -15.77 -13.38 -3.45
#